data_AF-A0A6I9VPL4-F1
#
_entry.id   AF-A0A6I9VPL4-F1
#
_cell.length_a   1.000
_cell.length_b   1.000
_cell.length_c   1.000
_cell.angle_alpha   90.00
_cell.angle_beta   90.00
_cell.angle_gamma   90.00
#
_symmetry.space_group_name_H-M   'P 1'
#
loop_
_entity.id
_entity.type
_entity.pdbx_description
1 polymer ?
#
loop_
_entity_poly.entity_id
_entity_poly.type
_entity_poly.pdbx_seq_one_letter_code
_entity_poly.pdbx_strand_id
1 'polypeptide(L)'
;MSLVYITRHYENIKNIESTAEYYQFMKGNSTVKPRRSCRKKDKSGAVIKLSDGKRLLTDSKKSEHKTMGYSATPLREPCEFLRKNGGVKWQRKRDHTCPKRDEPVLPVPRLEDLKKEKRDKEKKKVNFIKKNAQCIKNAPAKWHSPKYIDFHTGTPRKLLNSGLVPQYVCSEAYGKVPCYLRLYKKLVTDKPEVCKIEQVQLAERCKFKDASIRQLPLEERDNILKV
;
A
#
# COMPACT_ATOMS: atom_id res chain seq x y z
N MET A 1 -30.02 -40.89 -0.63
CA MET A 1 -29.88 -41.23 0.81
C MET A 1 -28.57 -41.96 0.99
N SER A 2 -27.69 -41.51 1.89
CA SER A 2 -26.44 -42.20 2.23
C SER A 2 -26.41 -42.44 3.73
N LEU A 3 -26.37 -43.72 4.08
CA LEU A 3 -26.31 -44.26 5.45
C LEU A 3 -24.97 -43.92 6.10
N VAL A 4 -25.02 -43.46 7.35
CA VAL A 4 -23.85 -43.30 8.21
C VAL A 4 -23.76 -44.55 9.09
N TYR A 5 -22.70 -45.35 8.89
CA TYR A 5 -22.38 -46.49 9.75
C TYR A 5 -21.56 -46.02 10.95
N ILE A 6 -22.14 -46.10 12.15
CA ILE A 6 -21.41 -45.92 13.42
C ILE A 6 -20.79 -47.27 13.75
N THR A 7 -19.49 -47.39 13.52
CA THR A 7 -18.77 -48.68 13.53
C THR A 7 -18.24 -49.09 14.91
N ARG A 8 -18.35 -48.25 15.95
CA ARG A 8 -17.93 -48.60 17.33
C ARG A 8 -18.81 -47.88 18.37
N HIS A 9 -19.73 -48.61 18.98
CA HIS A 9 -20.40 -48.24 20.23
C HIS A 9 -19.61 -48.84 21.40
N TYR A 10 -19.04 -48.02 22.29
CA TYR A 10 -18.46 -48.51 23.54
C TYR A 10 -19.50 -48.38 24.66
N GLU A 11 -20.32 -49.41 24.82
CA GLU A 11 -21.38 -49.53 25.85
C GLU A 11 -20.84 -49.94 27.23
N ASN A 12 -19.72 -49.39 27.70
CA ASN A 12 -19.15 -49.77 28.99
C ASN A 12 -18.72 -48.55 29.82
N ILE A 13 -19.69 -47.78 30.31
CA ILE A 13 -19.45 -46.92 31.49
C ILE A 13 -19.60 -47.82 32.72
N LYS A 14 -18.53 -48.55 33.07
CA LYS A 14 -18.48 -49.39 34.28
C LYS A 14 -17.99 -48.63 35.52
N ASN A 15 -17.76 -47.32 35.39
CA ASN A 15 -17.33 -46.46 36.49
C ASN A 15 -18.51 -45.60 36.96
N ILE A 16 -19.56 -46.24 37.47
CA ILE A 16 -20.49 -45.54 38.35
C ILE A 16 -19.83 -45.61 39.72
N GLU A 17 -19.25 -44.51 40.16
CA GLU A 17 -18.72 -44.35 41.52
C GLU A 17 -19.77 -44.89 42.50
N SER A 18 -19.34 -45.78 43.40
CA SER A 18 -20.26 -46.37 44.37
C SER A 18 -20.82 -45.24 45.22
N THR A 19 -22.15 -45.21 45.43
CA THR A 19 -22.80 -44.18 46.24
C THR A 19 -22.21 -44.07 47.65
N ALA A 20 -21.59 -45.15 48.16
CA ALA A 20 -20.87 -45.15 49.44
C ALA A 20 -19.58 -44.32 49.40
N GLU A 21 -18.83 -44.34 48.29
CA GLU A 21 -17.59 -43.57 48.12
C GLU A 21 -17.88 -42.06 48.01
N TYR A 22 -18.99 -41.69 47.36
CA TYR A 22 -19.46 -40.31 47.25
C TYR A 22 -19.75 -39.66 48.62
N TYR A 23 -20.40 -40.40 49.54
CA TYR A 23 -20.68 -39.88 50.89
C TYR A 23 -19.46 -39.97 51.84
N GLN A 24 -18.48 -40.84 51.57
CA GLN A 24 -17.19 -40.85 52.28
C GLN A 24 -16.32 -39.65 51.91
N PHE A 25 -16.32 -39.23 50.65
CA PHE A 25 -15.63 -38.00 50.20
C PHE A 25 -16.19 -36.75 50.90
N MET A 26 -17.50 -36.69 51.12
CA MET A 26 -18.16 -35.54 51.77
C MET A 26 -17.98 -35.49 53.30
N LYS A 27 -17.75 -36.63 53.96
CA LYS A 27 -17.55 -36.70 55.43
C LYS A 27 -16.07 -36.59 55.86
N GLY A 28 -15.11 -36.73 54.94
CA GLY A 28 -13.68 -36.84 55.26
C GLY A 28 -12.87 -35.55 55.35
N ASN A 29 -13.41 -34.37 55.02
CA ASN A 29 -12.64 -33.12 54.98
C ASN A 29 -13.34 -31.95 55.70
N SER A 30 -13.79 -32.16 56.94
CA SER A 30 -14.01 -31.04 57.86
C SER A 30 -12.67 -30.68 58.52
N THR A 31 -12.26 -29.41 58.41
CA THR A 31 -11.04 -28.78 58.97
C THR A 31 -9.79 -28.72 58.09
N VAL A 32 -9.95 -28.28 56.84
CA VAL A 32 -8.86 -27.54 56.17
C VAL A 32 -9.40 -26.19 55.73
N LYS A 33 -9.06 -25.13 56.47
CA LYS A 33 -9.23 -23.76 56.01
C LYS A 33 -8.49 -23.64 54.67
N PRO A 34 -9.12 -23.24 53.56
CA PRO A 34 -8.39 -23.05 52.32
C PRO A 34 -7.33 -21.97 52.54
N ARG A 35 -6.06 -22.37 52.47
CA ARG A 35 -4.91 -21.47 52.45
C ARG A 35 -5.14 -20.47 51.31
N ARG A 36 -5.15 -19.18 51.65
CA ARG A 36 -5.12 -18.09 50.67
C ARG A 36 -3.94 -18.30 49.72
N SER A 37 -4.21 -18.69 48.49
CA SER A 37 -3.28 -18.48 47.37
C SER A 37 -4.00 -18.59 46.03
N CYS A 38 -4.65 -17.50 45.64
CA CYS A 38 -4.60 -17.11 44.25
C CYS A 38 -4.19 -15.65 44.25
N ARG A 39 -2.93 -15.39 43.86
CA ARG A 39 -2.53 -14.05 43.43
C ARG A 39 -3.57 -13.65 42.39
N LYS A 40 -4.49 -12.75 42.74
CA LYS A 40 -5.36 -12.13 41.76
C LYS A 40 -4.38 -11.48 40.78
N LYS A 41 -4.21 -12.05 39.59
CA LYS A 41 -3.60 -11.33 38.48
C LYS A 41 -4.32 -9.99 38.46
N ASP A 42 -3.59 -8.92 38.69
CA ASP A 42 -4.10 -7.56 38.56
C ASP A 42 -4.57 -7.42 37.12
N LYS A 43 -5.84 -7.76 36.89
CA LYS A 43 -6.50 -7.63 35.61
C LYS A 43 -6.63 -6.14 35.39
N SER A 44 -5.68 -5.60 34.63
CA SER A 44 -5.62 -4.27 34.05
C SER A 44 -6.99 -3.59 34.01
N GLY A 45 -7.06 -2.49 34.76
CA GLY A 45 -8.30 -1.84 35.16
C GLY A 45 -9.10 -1.30 33.97
N ALA A 46 -10.42 -1.48 34.02
CA ALA A 46 -11.38 -0.81 33.13
C ALA A 46 -11.53 0.70 33.41
N VAL A 47 -10.66 1.23 34.26
CA VAL A 47 -10.55 2.64 34.57
C VAL A 47 -9.07 2.95 34.65
N ILE A 48 -8.57 3.63 33.63
CA ILE A 48 -7.17 4.07 33.61
C ILE A 48 -7.10 5.35 34.44
N LYS A 49 -6.34 5.32 35.53
CA LYS A 49 -6.00 6.53 36.29
C LYS A 49 -4.90 7.26 35.51
N LEU A 50 -5.19 8.49 35.08
CA LEU A 50 -4.18 9.38 34.52
C LEU A 50 -3.30 9.94 35.65
N SER A 51 -2.11 10.44 35.30
CA SER A 51 -1.16 11.10 36.22
C SER A 51 -1.81 12.17 37.08
N ASP A 52 -2.81 12.88 36.54
CA ASP A 52 -3.47 14.02 37.17
C ASP A 52 -4.60 13.62 38.14
N GLY A 53 -4.68 12.34 38.53
CA GLY A 53 -5.72 11.81 39.41
C GLY A 53 -7.09 11.60 38.75
N LYS A 54 -7.23 11.90 37.45
CA LYS A 54 -8.47 11.71 36.68
C LYS A 54 -8.64 10.26 36.23
N ARG A 55 -9.89 9.83 36.08
CA ARG A 55 -10.25 8.45 35.68
C ARG A 55 -10.86 8.46 34.28
N LEU A 56 -10.23 7.75 33.33
CA LEU A 56 -10.77 7.54 31.99
C LEU A 56 -11.71 6.32 32.00
N LEU A 57 -12.93 6.50 31.49
CA LEU A 57 -13.84 5.39 31.22
C LEU A 57 -13.40 4.69 29.92
N THR A 58 -13.16 3.38 29.98
CA THR A 58 -13.10 2.53 28.79
C THR A 58 -14.39 1.71 28.69
N ASP A 59 -14.76 1.32 27.48
CA ASP A 59 -16.10 0.75 27.22
C ASP A 59 -16.38 -0.49 28.08
N SER A 60 -17.49 -0.35 28.82
CA SER A 60 -18.20 -1.24 29.74
C SER A 60 -17.60 -2.63 30.04
N LYS A 61 -16.94 -2.79 31.20
CA LYS A 61 -17.05 -4.07 31.93
C LYS A 61 -18.41 -4.11 32.63
N LYS A 62 -19.12 -5.24 32.51
CA LYS A 62 -20.35 -5.52 33.26
C LYS A 62 -20.00 -5.52 34.76
N SER A 63 -20.66 -4.67 35.55
CA SER A 63 -20.44 -4.61 37.01
C SER A 63 -20.65 -6.01 37.63
N GLU A 64 -19.76 -6.40 38.56
CA GLU A 64 -19.81 -7.70 39.25
C GLU A 64 -21.16 -7.95 39.96
N HIS A 65 -21.87 -6.87 40.29
CA HIS A 65 -23.14 -6.88 41.02
C HIS A 65 -24.30 -6.30 40.21
N LYS A 66 -24.22 -6.30 38.86
CA LYS A 66 -25.25 -5.63 38.02
C LYS A 66 -26.63 -6.28 38.13
N THR A 67 -26.71 -7.60 38.30
CA THR A 67 -27.98 -8.34 38.26
C THR A 67 -28.67 -8.40 39.62
N MET A 68 -27.93 -8.67 40.70
CA MET A 68 -28.50 -8.93 42.03
C MET A 68 -28.03 -7.96 43.14
N GLY A 69 -27.21 -6.95 42.81
CA GLY A 69 -26.67 -6.01 43.80
C GLY A 69 -25.62 -6.64 44.73
N TYR A 70 -25.24 -5.88 45.76
CA TYR A 70 -24.39 -6.37 46.85
C TYR A 70 -25.24 -7.17 47.84
N SER A 71 -24.68 -8.24 48.42
CA SER A 71 -25.35 -8.99 49.51
C SER A 71 -25.50 -8.15 50.78
N ALA A 72 -24.51 -7.28 51.05
CA ALA A 72 -24.58 -6.22 52.06
C ALA A 72 -23.93 -4.97 51.46
N THR A 73 -24.65 -3.84 51.47
CA THR A 73 -24.16 -2.59 50.88
C THR A 73 -22.99 -2.05 51.71
N PRO A 74 -21.79 -1.86 51.11
CA PRO A 74 -20.68 -1.26 51.84
C PRO A 74 -21.03 0.19 52.16
N LEU A 75 -21.15 0.50 53.45
CA LEU A 75 -21.35 1.86 53.93
C LEU A 75 -20.02 2.61 53.92
N ARG A 76 -20.03 3.85 53.41
CA ARG A 76 -18.91 4.77 53.58
C ARG A 76 -19.07 5.52 54.89
N GLU A 77 -17.96 6.02 55.42
CA GLU A 77 -17.98 6.85 56.62
C GLU A 77 -18.78 8.14 56.36
N PRO A 78 -19.50 8.68 57.37
CA PRO A 78 -20.31 9.89 57.21
C PRO A 78 -19.51 11.08 56.67
N CYS A 79 -18.23 11.16 57.02
CA CYS A 79 -17.31 12.21 56.58
C CYS A 79 -17.01 12.17 55.08
N GLU A 80 -17.28 11.08 54.36
CA GLU A 80 -17.07 10.94 52.91
C GLU A 80 -18.32 11.27 52.09
N PHE A 81 -19.46 11.45 52.75
CA PHE A 81 -20.72 11.73 52.08
C PHE A 81 -20.72 13.14 51.46
N LEU A 82 -21.03 13.21 50.15
CA LEU A 82 -21.25 14.46 49.39
C LEU A 82 -20.14 15.52 49.47
N ARG A 83 -18.87 15.12 49.54
CA ARG A 83 -17.76 16.08 49.42
C ARG A 83 -17.79 16.82 48.07
N LYS A 84 -17.55 18.13 48.07
CA LYS A 84 -17.41 18.95 46.85
C LYS A 84 -16.37 18.30 45.93
N ASN A 85 -16.74 18.08 44.67
CA ASN A 85 -15.90 17.40 43.66
C ASN A 85 -15.56 15.92 43.93
N GLY A 86 -16.18 15.26 44.93
CA GLY A 86 -15.91 13.86 45.28
C GLY A 86 -16.59 12.82 44.36
N GLY A 87 -17.50 13.25 43.49
CA GLY A 87 -18.13 12.41 42.48
C GLY A 87 -17.16 12.00 41.36
N VAL A 88 -17.48 10.92 40.63
CA VAL A 88 -16.66 10.49 39.48
C VAL A 88 -16.79 11.52 38.36
N LYS A 89 -15.67 12.21 38.05
CA LYS A 89 -15.59 13.17 36.95
C LYS A 89 -15.26 12.43 35.65
N TRP A 90 -16.24 12.34 34.76
CA TRP A 90 -16.06 11.75 33.44
C TRP A 90 -15.55 12.80 32.45
N GLN A 91 -14.46 12.50 31.73
CA GLN A 91 -14.04 13.28 30.56
C GLN A 91 -14.18 12.40 29.30
N ARG A 92 -14.87 12.92 28.28
CA ARG A 92 -14.89 12.28 26.95
C ARG A 92 -13.55 12.53 26.26
N LYS A 93 -13.04 11.52 25.56
CA LYS A 93 -11.90 11.70 24.66
C LYS A 93 -12.33 12.56 23.48
N ARG A 94 -11.47 13.47 23.02
CA ARG A 94 -11.67 14.20 21.75
C ARG A 94 -11.09 13.33 20.65
N ASP A 95 -11.89 12.42 20.12
CA ASP A 95 -11.43 11.45 19.12
C ASP A 95 -11.40 12.02 17.69
N HIS A 96 -11.95 13.22 17.48
CA HIS A 96 -11.92 13.87 16.17
C HIS A 96 -10.65 14.72 16.02
N THR A 97 -9.88 14.42 14.99
CA THR A 97 -8.82 15.29 14.48
C THR A 97 -9.26 15.71 13.07
N CYS A 98 -9.56 17.00 12.87
CA CYS A 98 -9.88 17.48 11.52
C CYS A 98 -8.64 17.31 10.63
N PRO A 99 -8.77 16.73 9.42
CA PRO A 99 -7.65 16.64 8.50
C PRO A 99 -7.18 18.05 8.17
N LYS A 100 -5.88 18.29 8.33
CA LYS A 100 -5.27 19.53 7.86
C LYS A 100 -5.31 19.49 6.33
N ARG A 101 -5.78 20.55 5.68
CA ARG A 101 -5.68 20.65 4.21
C ARG A 101 -4.20 20.78 3.85
N ASP A 102 -3.73 19.98 2.89
CA ASP A 102 -2.33 19.94 2.48
C ASP A 102 -1.89 21.22 1.77
N GLU A 103 -2.84 21.94 1.15
CA GLU A 103 -2.57 23.24 0.51
C GLU A 103 -3.26 24.40 1.24
N PRO A 104 -2.52 25.49 1.52
CA PRO A 104 -3.12 26.72 2.00
C PRO A 104 -3.98 27.31 0.86
N VAL A 105 -5.27 27.51 1.13
CA VAL A 105 -6.16 28.22 0.22
C VAL A 105 -5.60 29.62 0.00
N LEU A 106 -5.39 30.01 -1.26
CA LEU A 106 -4.91 31.34 -1.60
C LEU A 106 -5.84 32.40 -1.02
N PRO A 107 -5.30 33.50 -0.44
CA PRO A 107 -6.12 34.57 0.09
C PRO A 107 -6.90 35.24 -1.03
N VAL A 108 -8.14 35.62 -0.73
CA VAL A 108 -8.99 36.37 -1.65
C VAL A 108 -8.33 37.73 -1.98
N PRO A 109 -8.26 38.15 -3.26
CA PRO A 109 -7.70 39.44 -3.64
C PRO A 109 -8.38 40.61 -2.94
N ARG A 110 -7.61 41.66 -2.59
CA ARG A 110 -8.16 42.85 -1.94
C ARG A 110 -8.80 43.80 -2.95
N LEU A 111 -9.69 44.67 -2.47
CA LEU A 111 -10.39 45.64 -3.33
C LEU A 111 -9.43 46.64 -3.99
N GLU A 112 -8.33 46.98 -3.32
CA GLU A 112 -7.29 47.88 -3.84
C GLU A 112 -6.58 47.29 -5.06
N ASP A 113 -6.35 45.98 -5.04
CA ASP A 113 -5.67 45.25 -6.11
C ASP A 113 -6.55 45.22 -7.37
N LEU A 114 -7.85 44.98 -7.19
CA LEU A 114 -8.84 45.05 -8.27
C LEU A 114 -8.92 46.47 -8.89
N LYS A 115 -8.81 47.53 -8.08
CA LYS A 115 -8.79 48.92 -8.56
C LYS A 115 -7.50 49.26 -9.30
N LYS A 116 -6.35 48.72 -8.89
CA LYS A 116 -5.07 48.86 -9.62
C LYS A 116 -5.16 48.18 -10.99
N GLU A 117 -5.65 46.95 -11.05
CA GLU A 117 -5.81 46.24 -12.32
C GLU A 117 -6.70 47.00 -13.32
N LYS A 118 -7.82 47.58 -12.85
CA LYS A 118 -8.69 48.38 -13.71
C LYS A 118 -7.98 49.61 -14.28
N ARG A 119 -7.25 50.34 -13.43
CA ARG A 119 -6.45 51.52 -13.86
C ARG A 119 -5.35 51.13 -14.84
N ASP A 120 -4.70 50.00 -14.64
CA ASP A 120 -3.63 49.54 -15.54
C ASP A 120 -4.17 49.05 -16.89
N LYS A 121 -5.39 48.50 -16.92
CA LYS A 121 -6.10 48.18 -18.18
C LYS A 121 -6.52 49.44 -18.93
N GLU A 122 -7.01 50.46 -18.24
CA GLU A 122 -7.41 51.74 -18.84
C GLU A 122 -6.24 52.53 -19.43
N LYS A 123 -5.05 52.46 -18.81
CA LYS A 123 -3.83 53.10 -19.32
C LYS A 123 -3.32 52.45 -20.61
N LYS A 124 -3.64 51.19 -20.87
CA LYS A 124 -3.26 50.47 -22.09
C LYS A 124 -4.28 50.68 -23.20
N LYS A 125 -4.53 51.94 -23.59
CA LYS A 125 -5.23 52.25 -24.85
C LYS A 125 -4.28 51.95 -26.02
N VAL A 126 -4.18 50.68 -26.39
CA VAL A 126 -3.41 50.25 -27.56
C VAL A 126 -4.15 50.70 -28.82
N ASN A 127 -3.48 51.48 -29.67
CA ASN A 127 -4.02 51.80 -31.00
C ASN A 127 -3.87 50.57 -31.91
N PHE A 128 -4.96 49.81 -32.05
CA PHE A 128 -5.00 48.59 -32.86
C PHE A 128 -4.72 48.85 -34.34
N ILE A 129 -5.10 50.01 -34.89
CA ILE A 129 -4.84 50.35 -36.29
C ILE A 129 -3.32 50.44 -36.53
N LYS A 130 -2.62 51.21 -35.67
CA LYS A 130 -1.16 51.35 -35.77
C LYS A 130 -0.45 50.02 -35.54
N LYS A 131 -0.92 49.24 -34.56
CA LYS A 131 -0.36 47.91 -34.26
C LYS A 131 -0.54 46.96 -35.45
N ASN A 132 -1.73 46.92 -36.06
CA ASN A 132 -2.01 46.07 -37.21
C ASN A 132 -1.17 46.47 -38.43
N ALA A 133 -1.03 47.78 -38.70
CA ALA A 133 -0.17 48.26 -39.77
C ALA A 133 1.30 47.84 -39.58
N GLN A 134 1.82 47.94 -38.35
CA GLN A 134 3.17 47.46 -38.03
C GLN A 134 3.29 45.94 -38.13
N CYS A 135 2.28 45.19 -37.65
CA CYS A 135 2.26 43.73 -37.76
C CYS A 135 2.27 43.27 -39.21
N ILE A 136 1.48 43.89 -40.10
CA ILE A 136 1.45 43.55 -41.53
C ILE A 136 2.77 43.93 -42.21
N LYS A 137 3.30 45.13 -41.92
CA LYS A 137 4.57 45.59 -42.48
C LYS A 137 5.74 44.68 -42.11
N ASN A 138 5.74 44.15 -40.89
CA ASN A 138 6.80 43.30 -40.36
C ASN A 138 6.51 41.80 -40.52
N ALA A 139 5.32 41.42 -41.01
CA ALA A 139 4.97 40.02 -41.19
C ALA A 139 5.84 39.42 -42.30
N PRO A 140 6.53 38.30 -42.06
CA PRO A 140 7.22 37.61 -43.14
C PRO A 140 6.20 37.16 -44.18
N ALA A 141 6.54 37.30 -45.46
CA ALA A 141 5.72 36.76 -46.52
C ALA A 141 5.50 35.26 -46.29
N LYS A 142 4.25 34.80 -46.35
CA LYS A 142 3.94 33.38 -46.25
C LYS A 142 4.27 32.71 -47.57
N TRP A 143 5.44 32.09 -47.66
CA TRP A 143 5.83 31.35 -48.86
C TRP A 143 4.95 30.10 -48.98
N HIS A 144 4.25 29.96 -50.10
CA HIS A 144 3.55 28.72 -50.41
C HIS A 144 4.55 27.63 -50.76
N SER A 145 4.17 26.37 -50.57
CA SER A 145 4.98 25.28 -51.11
C SER A 145 5.13 25.44 -52.62
N PRO A 146 6.31 25.15 -53.19
CA PRO A 146 6.51 25.24 -54.64
C PRO A 146 5.59 24.23 -55.33
N LYS A 147 4.92 24.69 -56.39
CA LYS A 147 3.97 23.92 -57.19
C LYS A 147 4.29 24.11 -58.67
N TYR A 148 3.93 23.11 -59.46
CA TYR A 148 4.02 23.15 -60.92
C TYR A 148 2.64 22.90 -61.53
N ILE A 149 2.45 23.37 -62.76
CA ILE A 149 1.20 23.26 -63.51
C ILE A 149 1.56 22.77 -64.91
N ASP A 150 1.52 21.46 -65.11
CA ASP A 150 1.82 20.86 -66.42
C ASP A 150 0.55 20.39 -67.16
N PHE A 151 -0.56 20.23 -66.44
CA PHE A 151 -1.81 19.74 -67.02
C PHE A 151 -2.58 20.87 -67.69
N HIS A 152 -3.17 20.59 -68.86
CA HIS A 152 -4.06 21.51 -69.58
C HIS A 152 -5.26 21.98 -68.74
N THR A 153 -5.64 21.23 -67.70
CA THR A 153 -6.67 21.60 -66.72
C THR A 153 -6.24 22.70 -65.74
N GLY A 154 -4.95 23.09 -65.72
CA GLY A 154 -4.44 24.11 -64.81
C GLY A 154 -4.36 23.68 -63.34
N THR A 155 -4.44 22.37 -63.05
CA THR A 155 -4.44 21.86 -61.68
C THR A 155 -3.03 21.90 -61.07
N PRO A 156 -2.80 22.65 -59.96
CA PRO A 156 -1.46 22.80 -59.41
C PRO A 156 -1.06 21.59 -58.58
N ARG A 157 0.06 20.96 -58.94
CA ARG A 157 0.64 19.82 -58.22
C ARG A 157 1.86 20.26 -57.41
N LYS A 158 2.17 19.56 -56.32
CA LYS A 158 3.34 19.86 -55.48
C LYS A 158 4.62 19.54 -56.26
N LEU A 159 5.57 20.47 -56.27
CA LEU A 159 6.86 20.27 -56.96
C LEU A 159 7.73 19.24 -56.22
N LEU A 160 7.70 19.22 -54.90
CA LEU A 160 8.37 18.19 -54.09
C LEU A 160 7.74 16.81 -54.36
N ASN A 161 8.57 15.77 -54.48
CA ASN A 161 8.21 14.41 -54.85
C ASN A 161 7.60 14.22 -56.27
N SER A 162 7.59 15.26 -57.12
CA SER A 162 7.08 15.15 -58.49
C SER A 162 8.00 14.41 -59.45
N GLY A 163 9.26 14.17 -59.05
CA GLY A 163 10.32 13.67 -59.94
C GLY A 163 10.98 14.77 -60.79
N LEU A 164 10.40 15.98 -60.84
CA LEU A 164 10.95 17.12 -61.60
C LEU A 164 12.16 17.79 -60.92
N VAL A 165 12.37 17.52 -59.63
CA VAL A 165 13.48 18.06 -58.84
C VAL A 165 14.31 16.91 -58.29
N PRO A 166 15.65 16.95 -58.36
CA PRO A 166 16.54 15.94 -57.80
C PRO A 166 16.57 15.99 -56.26
N GLN A 167 15.46 15.61 -55.62
CA GLN A 167 15.25 15.74 -54.18
C GLN A 167 16.20 14.85 -53.36
N TYR A 168 16.42 13.61 -53.79
CA TYR A 168 17.24 12.65 -53.04
C TYR A 168 18.73 12.90 -53.20
N VAL A 169 19.16 13.37 -54.37
CA VAL A 169 20.57 13.69 -54.67
C VAL A 169 21.00 14.94 -53.90
N CYS A 170 20.15 15.96 -53.84
CA CYS A 170 20.40 17.18 -53.07
C CYS A 170 20.09 17.04 -51.57
N SER A 171 19.71 15.84 -51.09
CA SER A 171 19.43 15.65 -49.67
C SER A 171 20.73 15.71 -48.87
N GLU A 172 20.70 16.33 -47.68
CA GLU A 172 21.87 16.37 -46.80
C GLU A 172 22.31 14.98 -46.31
N ALA A 173 21.40 14.00 -46.38
CA ALA A 173 21.65 12.61 -46.03
C ALA A 173 22.26 11.81 -47.18
N TYR A 174 22.33 12.36 -48.39
CA TYR A 174 22.92 11.67 -49.54
C TYR A 174 24.39 11.33 -49.28
N GLY A 175 24.78 10.09 -49.56
CA GLY A 175 26.13 9.57 -49.29
C GLY A 175 26.47 9.36 -47.80
N LYS A 176 25.60 9.72 -46.86
CA LYS A 176 25.83 9.48 -45.42
C LYS A 176 25.31 8.12 -45.01
N VAL A 177 26.06 7.43 -44.15
CA VAL A 177 25.63 6.16 -43.55
C VAL A 177 24.53 6.44 -42.51
N PRO A 178 23.34 5.83 -42.63
CA PRO A 178 22.26 6.00 -41.66
C PRO A 178 22.66 5.66 -40.22
N CYS A 179 22.15 6.42 -39.25
CA CYS A 179 22.49 6.26 -37.84
C CYS A 179 22.17 4.87 -37.29
N TYR A 180 21.06 4.25 -37.74
CA TYR A 180 20.64 2.94 -37.28
C TYR A 180 21.64 1.83 -37.61
N LEU A 181 22.41 1.93 -38.71
CA LEU A 181 23.43 0.95 -39.04
C LEU A 181 24.60 0.98 -38.04
N ARG A 182 24.92 2.15 -37.49
CA ARG A 182 25.93 2.28 -36.43
C ARG A 182 25.42 1.66 -35.13
N LEU A 183 24.16 1.91 -34.78
CA LEU A 183 23.51 1.30 -33.62
C LEU A 183 23.45 -0.22 -33.76
N TYR A 184 23.09 -0.73 -34.94
CA TYR A 184 23.05 -2.15 -35.22
C TYR A 184 24.42 -2.81 -35.11
N LYS A 185 25.48 -2.17 -35.64
CA LYS A 185 26.86 -2.68 -35.48
C LYS A 185 27.25 -2.82 -34.01
N LYS A 186 26.96 -1.82 -33.16
CA LYS A 186 27.19 -1.90 -31.71
C LYS A 186 26.43 -3.06 -31.08
N LEU A 187 25.13 -3.18 -31.39
CA LEU A 187 24.32 -4.30 -30.91
C LEU A 187 24.88 -5.66 -31.33
N VAL A 188 25.45 -5.78 -32.53
CA VAL A 188 26.05 -7.04 -33.00
C VAL A 188 27.40 -7.31 -32.33
N THR A 189 28.23 -6.28 -32.10
CA THR A 189 29.52 -6.43 -31.41
C THR A 189 29.39 -6.74 -29.93
N ASP A 190 28.34 -6.22 -29.27
CA ASP A 190 28.13 -6.38 -27.83
C ASP A 190 27.50 -7.76 -27.49
N LYS A 191 26.74 -8.35 -28.42
CA LYS A 191 26.11 -9.67 -28.28
C LYS A 191 27.06 -10.84 -27.97
N PRO A 192 28.21 -11.04 -28.66
CA PRO A 192 29.09 -12.17 -28.36
C PRO A 192 29.67 -12.13 -26.95
N GLU A 193 29.91 -10.94 -26.37
CA GLU A 193 30.41 -10.83 -24.99
C GLU A 193 29.34 -11.24 -23.98
N VAL A 194 28.11 -10.76 -24.15
CA VAL A 194 26.97 -11.12 -23.30
C VAL A 194 26.67 -12.63 -23.41
N CYS A 195 26.66 -13.20 -24.62
CA CYS A 195 26.45 -14.64 -24.80
C CYS A 195 27.55 -15.49 -24.16
N LYS A 196 28.82 -15.06 -24.20
CA LYS A 196 29.92 -15.77 -23.52
C LYS A 196 29.77 -15.71 -21.99
N ILE A 197 29.42 -14.55 -21.44
CA ILE A 197 29.20 -14.38 -19.99
C ILE A 197 28.00 -15.23 -19.54
N GLU A 198 26.91 -15.24 -20.29
CA GLU A 198 25.74 -16.09 -20.00
C GLU A 198 26.07 -17.58 -20.09
N GLN A 199 26.86 -18.01 -21.08
CA GLN A 199 27.32 -19.39 -21.20
C GLN A 199 28.21 -19.80 -20.00
N VAL A 200 29.13 -18.94 -19.56
CA VAL A 200 29.96 -19.18 -18.38
C VAL A 200 29.11 -19.27 -17.12
N GLN A 201 28.17 -18.33 -16.92
CA GLN A 201 27.25 -18.33 -15.77
C GLN A 201 26.33 -19.55 -15.76
N LEU A 202 25.84 -19.99 -16.92
CA LEU A 202 25.04 -21.22 -17.04
C LEU A 202 25.88 -22.45 -16.72
N ALA A 203 27.12 -22.53 -17.22
CA ALA A 203 28.03 -23.61 -16.88
C ALA A 203 28.34 -23.66 -15.37
N GLU A 204 28.55 -22.52 -14.72
CA GLU A 204 28.75 -22.42 -13.27
C GLU A 204 27.50 -22.83 -12.47
N ARG A 205 26.30 -22.43 -12.92
CA ARG A 205 25.03 -22.85 -12.30
C ARG A 205 24.75 -24.34 -12.48
N CYS A 206 25.15 -24.91 -13.63
CA CYS A 206 24.99 -26.33 -13.92
C CYS A 206 25.97 -27.21 -13.13
N LYS A 207 27.15 -26.70 -12.73
CA LYS A 207 28.10 -27.42 -11.85
C LYS A 207 27.51 -27.80 -10.48
N PHE A 208 26.44 -27.15 -10.02
CA PHE A 208 25.78 -27.48 -8.75
C PHE A 208 24.85 -28.70 -8.83
N LYS A 209 24.51 -29.22 -10.02
CA LYS A 209 23.67 -30.43 -10.15
C LYS A 209 24.45 -31.74 -10.13
N ASP A 210 25.78 -31.69 -10.26
CA ASP A 210 26.63 -32.89 -10.20
C ASP A 210 27.04 -33.26 -8.76
N ALA A 211 26.66 -32.44 -7.77
CA ALA A 211 26.90 -32.70 -6.36
C ALA A 211 25.67 -33.28 -5.64
N SER A 212 25.16 -34.46 -6.06
CA SER A 212 24.31 -35.28 -5.15
C SER A 212 24.05 -36.74 -5.56
N ILE A 213 24.89 -37.40 -6.37
CA ILE A 213 24.86 -38.87 -6.43
C ILE A 213 26.30 -39.37 -6.43
N ARG A 214 26.73 -39.93 -5.30
CA ARG A 214 27.98 -40.68 -5.21
C ARG A 214 27.86 -41.86 -6.18
N GLN A 215 28.60 -41.85 -7.28
CA GLN A 215 28.65 -42.98 -8.17
C GLN A 215 29.39 -44.12 -7.47
N LEU A 216 28.74 -45.29 -7.36
CA LEU A 216 29.35 -46.49 -6.77
C LEU A 216 30.59 -46.87 -7.62
N PRO A 217 31.75 -47.11 -7.00
CA PRO A 217 32.93 -47.63 -7.67
C PRO A 217 32.67 -49.01 -8.31
N LEU A 218 33.46 -49.35 -9.33
CA LEU A 218 33.22 -50.53 -10.19
C LEU A 218 33.11 -51.84 -9.40
N GLU A 219 33.92 -52.01 -8.36
CA GLU A 219 33.92 -53.20 -7.50
C GLU A 219 32.58 -53.42 -6.78
N GLU A 220 31.93 -52.35 -6.35
CA GLU A 220 30.62 -52.44 -5.66
C GLU A 220 29.49 -52.76 -6.64
N ARG A 221 29.63 -52.41 -7.93
CA ARG A 221 28.64 -52.72 -8.97
C ARG A 221 28.68 -54.19 -9.37
N ASP A 222 29.87 -54.75 -9.51
CA ASP A 222 30.05 -56.15 -9.91
C ASP A 222 29.57 -57.13 -8.84
N ASN A 223 29.58 -56.72 -7.57
CA ASN A 223 29.04 -57.52 -6.46
C ASN A 223 27.52 -57.59 -6.45
N ILE A 224 26.82 -56.59 -7.00
CA ILE A 224 25.35 -56.58 -7.09
C ILE A 224 24.85 -57.57 -8.16
N LEU A 225 25.66 -57.84 -9.19
CA LEU A 225 25.33 -58.77 -10.27
C LEU A 225 25.60 -60.25 -9.92
N LYS A 226 26.12 -60.53 -8.72
CA LYS A 226 26.49 -61.89 -8.25
C LYS A 226 25.53 -62.48 -7.21
N VAL A 227 24.34 -61.89 -7.03
CA VAL A 227 23.24 -62.44 -6.21
C VAL A 227 22.25 -63.17 -7.12
#